data_AF-A0A1Y2LL92-F1
#
_entry.id   AF-A0A1Y2LL92-F1
#
_cell.length_a   1.000
_cell.length_b   1.000
_cell.length_c   1.000
_cell.angle_alpha   90.00
_cell.angle_beta   90.00
_cell.angle_gamma   90.00
#
_symmetry.space_group_name_H-M   'P 1'
#
loop_
_entity.id
_entity.type
_entity.pdbx_description
1 polymer ?
#
loop_
_entity_poly.entity_id
_entity_poly.type
_entity_poly.pdbx_seq_one_letter_code
_entity_poly.pdbx_strand_id
1 'polypeptide(L)'
;MSALQPIFVKAYWSLAVLGMIWAAFLTALISPTIQRHALYAHKLNTNFWHNVTNPEEFGFAKGQVQPFWLETADSEQLFCWHVLPLDVYLQNEDNLVMSATTGEVSDELKGTRSEKLLRADPEARVVVNFHGNAGHLAQGWRPSTYRSISGIPRTHLITCDYRGFGLSTLNNKPHIPTETGLITDAVSILSYIESELNHPSTRTVLLGQSLGTAVTSASALYFADPSSADLPSNMKHVSPLPKSHAGFAGIILVAPFRDLATLLETYKIGGLVPILRPLRGYDRIAKFLLSRIVDHWPTLPRLRSLLQLTAASKTPVRLTLLHARNDQDIDFRQSEALFQPLQSTMLAEEGVSAREERRSIHGAERVKRGAFAYKKVEDQRAERVCELEIVRYGGHNEVVGWTQVSLAIRRSFEAVEARAAHVVVGLDVE
;
A
#
# COMPACT_ATOMS: atom_id res chain seq x y z
N MET A 1 -56.03 3.94 -4.48
CA MET A 1 -54.91 4.88 -4.74
C MET A 1 -54.69 5.90 -3.61
N SER A 2 -55.72 6.39 -2.89
CA SER A 2 -55.56 7.39 -1.81
C SER A 2 -54.71 6.92 -0.61
N ALA A 3 -54.77 5.62 -0.26
CA ALA A 3 -53.97 5.07 0.86
C ALA A 3 -52.46 5.04 0.60
N LEU A 4 -52.03 5.06 -0.67
CA LEU A 4 -50.61 5.04 -1.06
C LEU A 4 -50.02 6.43 -1.26
N GLN A 5 -50.86 7.45 -1.49
CA GLN A 5 -50.44 8.84 -1.65
C GLN A 5 -49.54 9.35 -0.50
N PRO A 6 -49.87 9.16 0.80
CA PRO A 6 -49.00 9.63 1.88
C PRO A 6 -47.66 8.90 1.91
N ILE A 7 -47.61 7.62 1.49
CA ILE A 7 -46.38 6.84 1.39
C ILE A 7 -45.50 7.39 0.26
N PHE A 8 -46.08 7.66 -0.91
CA PHE A 8 -45.34 8.25 -2.03
C PHE A 8 -44.83 9.65 -1.73
N VAL A 9 -45.61 10.48 -1.03
CA VAL A 9 -45.17 11.82 -0.62
C VAL A 9 -44.01 11.74 0.36
N LYS A 10 -44.09 10.85 1.37
CA LYS A 10 -42.98 10.63 2.31
C LYS A 10 -41.73 10.13 1.59
N ALA A 11 -41.86 9.12 0.72
CA ALA A 11 -40.76 8.57 -0.05
C ALA A 11 -40.13 9.63 -0.98
N TYR A 12 -40.93 10.44 -1.66
CA TYR A 12 -40.47 11.54 -2.49
C TYR A 12 -39.62 12.53 -1.68
N TRP A 13 -40.15 13.02 -0.56
CA TRP A 13 -39.42 13.99 0.26
C TRP A 13 -38.16 13.39 0.89
N SER A 14 -38.18 12.12 1.30
CA SER A 14 -36.98 11.42 1.78
C SER A 14 -35.90 11.35 0.69
N LEU A 15 -36.26 10.95 -0.53
CA LEU A 15 -35.31 10.90 -1.66
C LEU A 15 -34.83 12.29 -2.07
N ALA A 16 -35.71 13.30 -2.04
CA ALA A 16 -35.35 14.69 -2.33
C ALA A 16 -34.34 15.23 -1.31
N VAL A 17 -34.57 14.99 -0.01
CA VAL A 17 -33.63 15.39 1.06
C VAL A 17 -32.28 14.68 0.89
N LEU A 18 -32.27 13.38 0.61
CA LEU A 18 -31.02 12.65 0.34
C LEU A 18 -30.29 13.20 -0.89
N GLY A 19 -31.03 13.51 -1.96
CA GLY A 19 -30.47 14.13 -3.17
C GLY A 19 -29.86 15.52 -2.89
N MET A 20 -30.53 16.35 -2.08
CA MET A 20 -30.00 17.65 -1.67
C MET A 20 -28.73 17.53 -0.82
N ILE A 21 -28.70 16.59 0.14
CA ILE A 21 -27.52 16.33 0.97
C ILE A 21 -26.35 15.87 0.10
N TRP A 22 -26.58 14.96 -0.84
CA TRP A 22 -25.56 14.47 -1.75
C TRP A 22 -25.05 15.57 -2.69
N ALA A 23 -25.94 16.41 -3.24
CA ALA A 23 -25.54 17.55 -4.07
C ALA A 23 -24.75 18.59 -3.27
N ALA A 24 -25.14 18.86 -2.02
CA ALA A 24 -24.39 19.75 -1.13
C ALA A 24 -23.00 19.17 -0.81
N PHE A 25 -22.91 17.86 -0.55
CA PHE A 25 -21.65 17.16 -0.35
C PHE A 25 -20.72 17.27 -1.56
N LEU A 26 -21.20 16.97 -2.77
CA LEU A 26 -20.41 17.12 -4.00
C LEU A 26 -19.96 18.57 -4.24
N THR A 27 -20.82 19.54 -3.93
CA THR A 27 -20.48 20.96 -4.03
C THR A 27 -19.36 21.32 -3.03
N ALA A 28 -19.45 20.81 -1.80
CA ALA A 28 -18.42 21.01 -0.78
C ALA A 28 -17.08 20.38 -1.20
N LEU A 29 -17.09 19.24 -1.91
CA LEU A 29 -15.91 18.63 -2.51
C LEU A 29 -15.26 19.46 -3.64
N ILE A 30 -15.76 20.65 -3.98
CA ILE A 30 -14.99 21.59 -4.82
C ILE A 30 -13.87 22.26 -4.01
N SER A 31 -14.03 22.36 -2.68
CA SER A 31 -13.02 22.93 -1.78
C SER A 31 -11.86 21.94 -1.58
N PRO A 32 -10.59 22.33 -1.85
CA PRO A 32 -9.42 21.47 -1.64
C PRO A 32 -9.31 20.93 -0.20
N THR A 33 -9.63 21.73 0.80
CA THR A 33 -9.57 21.33 2.21
C THR A 33 -10.58 20.22 2.51
N ILE A 34 -11.81 20.36 2.00
CA ILE A 34 -12.87 19.37 2.21
C ILE A 34 -12.54 18.08 1.43
N GLN A 35 -12.03 18.20 0.19
CA GLN A 35 -11.56 17.04 -0.57
C GLN A 35 -10.51 16.23 0.20
N ARG A 36 -9.50 16.89 0.75
CA ARG A 36 -8.42 16.21 1.47
C ARG A 36 -8.90 15.58 2.77
N HIS A 37 -9.79 16.24 3.53
CA HIS A 37 -10.41 15.60 4.70
C HIS A 37 -11.22 14.37 4.31
N ALA A 38 -11.97 14.42 3.20
CA ALA A 38 -12.74 13.28 2.72
C ALA A 38 -11.85 12.14 2.18
N LEU A 39 -10.80 12.47 1.41
CA LEU A 39 -9.88 11.50 0.82
C LEU A 39 -9.08 10.77 1.89
N TYR A 40 -8.40 11.52 2.75
CA TYR A 40 -7.49 10.96 3.74
C TYR A 40 -8.22 10.45 4.97
N ALA A 41 -9.35 11.06 5.34
CA ALA A 41 -10.12 10.71 6.54
C ALA A 41 -9.24 10.64 7.81
N HIS A 42 -8.13 11.40 7.83
CA HIS A 42 -7.05 11.25 8.80
C HIS A 42 -7.45 11.59 10.25
N LYS A 43 -8.52 12.39 10.42
CA LYS A 43 -9.11 12.70 11.74
C LYS A 43 -10.12 11.65 12.22
N LEU A 44 -10.53 10.70 11.37
CA LEU A 44 -11.47 9.63 11.73
C LEU A 44 -10.68 8.40 12.15
N ASN A 45 -10.37 8.31 13.45
CA ASN A 45 -9.58 7.22 14.01
C ASN A 45 -10.09 6.79 15.40
N THR A 46 -9.67 5.62 15.88
CA THR A 46 -10.14 5.02 17.15
C THR A 46 -9.22 5.27 18.34
N ASN A 47 -8.29 6.23 18.29
CA ASN A 47 -7.32 6.49 19.37
C ASN A 47 -7.96 6.85 20.72
N PHE A 48 -9.24 7.22 20.74
CA PHE A 48 -9.97 7.49 21.98
C PHE A 48 -10.46 6.23 22.71
N TRP A 49 -10.41 5.05 22.08
CA TRP A 49 -10.78 3.77 22.68
C TRP A 49 -9.58 2.84 22.93
N HIS A 50 -8.48 3.06 22.22
CA HIS A 50 -7.33 2.17 22.22
C HIS A 50 -6.04 2.97 22.31
N ASN A 51 -5.06 2.44 23.03
CA ASN A 51 -3.76 3.04 23.13
C ASN A 51 -2.80 2.44 22.10
N VAL A 52 -2.62 3.13 20.95
CA VAL A 52 -1.71 2.68 19.88
C VAL A 52 -0.22 2.65 20.30
N THR A 53 0.15 3.23 21.44
CA THR A 53 1.49 3.06 22.01
C THR A 53 1.67 1.75 22.77
N ASN A 54 0.57 1.01 23.01
CA ASN A 54 0.56 -0.31 23.66
C ASN A 54 0.17 -1.41 22.64
N PRO A 55 1.14 -2.05 21.97
CA PRO A 55 0.86 -3.08 20.97
C PRO A 55 0.13 -4.31 21.52
N GLU A 56 0.18 -4.59 22.82
CA GLU A 56 -0.52 -5.75 23.42
C GLU A 56 -2.05 -5.64 23.25
N GLU A 57 -2.60 -4.42 23.27
CA GLU A 57 -4.04 -4.18 22.99
C GLU A 57 -4.46 -4.64 21.59
N PHE A 58 -3.51 -4.76 20.68
CA PHE A 58 -3.74 -5.14 19.29
C PHE A 58 -3.35 -6.60 19.01
N GLY A 59 -3.02 -7.37 20.04
CA GLY A 59 -2.77 -8.82 19.96
C GLY A 59 -1.33 -9.19 19.62
N PHE A 60 -0.35 -8.36 20.00
CA PHE A 60 1.08 -8.70 19.93
C PHE A 60 1.59 -9.15 21.29
N ALA A 61 2.63 -9.98 21.30
CA ALA A 61 3.29 -10.37 22.53
C ALA A 61 4.11 -9.20 23.11
N LYS A 62 4.29 -9.19 24.43
CA LYS A 62 5.07 -8.16 25.13
C LYS A 62 6.48 -8.06 24.53
N GLY A 63 6.85 -6.87 24.06
CA GLY A 63 8.15 -6.60 23.44
C GLY A 63 8.33 -7.12 22.01
N GLN A 64 7.31 -7.71 21.40
CA GLN A 64 7.35 -8.11 19.98
C GLN A 64 7.36 -6.90 19.05
N VAL A 65 6.69 -5.82 19.47
CA VAL A 65 6.59 -4.57 18.73
C VAL A 65 7.32 -3.48 19.48
N GLN A 66 8.18 -2.75 18.77
CA GLN A 66 8.80 -1.52 19.23
C GLN A 66 8.09 -0.33 18.56
N PRO A 67 7.27 0.42 19.30
CA PRO A 67 6.82 1.73 18.86
C PRO A 67 8.00 2.72 18.85
N PHE A 68 8.07 3.58 17.83
CA PHE A 68 9.12 4.59 17.72
C PHE A 68 8.67 5.81 16.90
N TRP A 69 9.40 6.91 16.99
CA TRP A 69 9.24 8.08 16.13
C TRP A 69 10.23 8.07 14.97
N LEU A 70 9.78 8.53 13.80
CA LEU A 70 10.64 8.76 12.63
C LEU A 70 10.49 10.21 12.17
N GLU A 71 11.60 10.91 12.00
CA GLU A 71 11.60 12.26 11.41
C GLU A 71 11.68 12.18 9.89
N THR A 72 10.81 12.90 9.19
CA THR A 72 10.81 12.98 7.72
C THR A 72 11.81 13.99 7.19
N ALA A 73 12.12 13.93 5.89
CA ALA A 73 12.97 14.90 5.21
C ALA A 73 12.48 16.37 5.28
N ASP A 74 11.23 16.57 5.70
CA ASP A 74 10.62 17.87 5.93
C ASP A 74 10.16 18.08 7.39
N SER A 75 10.75 17.33 8.33
CA SER A 75 10.59 17.49 9.78
C SER A 75 9.16 17.29 10.31
N GLU A 76 8.40 16.40 9.69
CA GLU A 76 7.25 15.76 10.35
C GLU A 76 7.74 14.58 11.19
N GLN A 77 7.03 14.29 12.28
CA GLN A 77 7.26 13.12 13.11
C GLN A 77 6.18 12.08 12.84
N LEU A 78 6.60 10.94 12.32
CA LEU A 78 5.74 9.80 12.06
C LEU A 78 5.79 8.84 13.25
N PHE A 79 4.63 8.43 13.73
CA PHE A 79 4.51 7.35 14.69
C PHE A 79 4.59 6.01 13.96
N CYS A 80 5.51 5.16 14.37
CA CYS A 80 5.87 3.94 13.67
C CYS A 80 5.91 2.73 14.60
N TRP A 81 5.69 1.55 14.03
CA TRP A 81 5.90 0.26 14.68
C TRP A 81 6.94 -0.54 13.90
N HIS A 82 7.88 -1.12 14.64
CA HIS A 82 8.73 -2.21 14.16
C HIS A 82 8.27 -3.51 14.83
N VAL A 83 7.81 -4.47 14.03
CA VAL A 83 7.30 -5.76 14.49
C VAL A 83 8.33 -6.85 14.20
N LEU A 84 8.77 -7.55 15.24
CA LEU A 84 9.68 -8.68 15.12
C LEU A 84 8.98 -9.91 14.54
N PRO A 85 9.67 -10.69 13.68
CA PRO A 85 9.16 -11.97 13.25
C PRO A 85 9.14 -12.96 14.42
N LEU A 86 8.22 -13.92 14.39
CA LEU A 86 7.94 -14.81 15.51
C LEU A 86 9.13 -15.71 15.89
N ASP A 87 9.92 -16.14 14.91
CA ASP A 87 11.13 -16.94 15.13
C ASP A 87 12.21 -16.15 15.87
N VAL A 88 12.43 -14.89 15.48
CA VAL A 88 13.38 -14.00 16.17
C VAL A 88 12.88 -13.62 17.56
N TYR A 89 11.57 -13.35 17.71
CA TYR A 89 10.96 -13.09 19.01
C TYR A 89 11.16 -14.27 19.96
N LEU A 90 10.79 -15.49 19.53
CA LEU A 90 10.88 -16.69 20.34
C LEU A 90 12.32 -16.98 20.82
N GLN A 91 13.32 -16.73 19.96
CA GLN A 91 14.73 -16.90 20.33
C GLN A 91 15.22 -15.88 21.36
N ASN A 92 14.51 -14.77 21.55
CA ASN A 92 14.91 -13.64 22.40
C ASN A 92 13.85 -13.26 23.44
N GLU A 93 12.85 -14.12 23.67
CA GLU A 93 11.64 -13.81 24.45
C GLU A 93 11.96 -13.33 25.86
N ASP A 94 12.76 -14.09 26.62
CA ASP A 94 13.14 -13.73 27.99
C ASP A 94 13.77 -12.32 28.06
N ASN A 95 14.67 -12.02 27.11
CA ASN A 95 15.35 -10.73 27.05
C ASN A 95 14.40 -9.59 26.66
N LEU A 96 13.41 -9.84 25.81
CA LEU A 96 12.43 -8.84 25.38
C LEU A 96 11.40 -8.58 26.47
N VAL A 97 10.94 -9.62 27.17
CA VAL A 97 9.92 -9.52 28.22
C VAL A 97 10.44 -8.84 29.49
N MET A 98 11.71 -9.11 29.84
CA MET A 98 12.35 -8.59 31.07
C MET A 98 12.98 -7.21 30.89
N SER A 99 13.08 -6.67 29.67
CA SER A 99 13.65 -5.35 29.45
C SER A 99 12.79 -4.25 30.08
N ALA A 100 13.44 -3.35 30.83
CA ALA A 100 12.77 -2.27 31.55
C ALA A 100 12.09 -1.25 30.60
N THR A 101 12.58 -1.14 29.37
CA THR A 101 12.05 -0.23 28.33
C THR A 101 10.97 -0.88 27.47
N THR A 102 10.56 -2.12 27.77
CA THR A 102 9.58 -2.84 26.96
C THR A 102 8.19 -2.22 27.11
N GLY A 103 7.63 -1.78 25.98
CA GLY A 103 6.35 -1.07 25.93
C GLY A 103 6.49 0.46 25.89
N GLU A 104 7.71 0.99 25.93
CA GLU A 104 7.96 2.42 25.75
C GLU A 104 8.03 2.78 24.25
N VAL A 105 7.64 4.02 23.94
CA VAL A 105 7.85 4.61 22.60
C VAL A 105 9.26 5.17 22.56
N SER A 106 10.09 4.67 21.66
CA SER A 106 11.45 5.18 21.48
C SER A 106 11.48 6.44 20.63
N ASP A 107 12.44 7.33 20.88
CA ASP A 107 12.66 8.53 20.04
C ASP A 107 13.06 8.18 18.60
N GLU A 108 13.71 7.04 18.41
CA GLU A 108 14.00 6.45 17.10
C GLU A 108 14.11 4.92 17.20
N LEU A 109 14.09 4.22 16.06
CA LEU A 109 14.24 2.76 16.04
C LEU A 109 15.70 2.31 16.25
N LYS A 110 16.65 3.08 15.71
CA LYS A 110 18.08 2.81 15.77
C LYS A 110 18.56 2.73 17.22
N GLY A 111 19.35 1.70 17.53
CA GLY A 111 19.87 1.50 18.89
C GLY A 111 18.91 0.78 19.84
N THR A 112 17.62 0.66 19.50
CA THR A 112 16.68 -0.19 20.24
C THR A 112 17.11 -1.65 20.16
N ARG A 113 16.66 -2.46 21.13
CA ARG A 113 16.91 -3.91 21.10
C ARG A 113 16.29 -4.56 19.86
N SER A 114 15.11 -4.10 19.44
CA SER A 114 14.43 -4.63 18.25
C SER A 114 15.26 -4.41 16.97
N GLU A 115 15.87 -3.23 16.80
CA GLU A 115 16.74 -2.92 15.65
C GLU A 115 18.03 -3.74 15.69
N LYS A 116 18.62 -3.91 16.88
CA LYS A 116 19.81 -4.76 17.02
C LYS A 116 19.55 -6.20 16.56
N LEU A 117 18.35 -6.72 16.79
CA LEU A 117 17.95 -8.05 16.30
C LEU A 117 17.83 -8.09 14.76
N LEU A 118 17.25 -7.04 14.15
CA LEU A 118 17.24 -6.88 12.69
C LEU A 118 18.66 -6.86 12.12
N ARG A 119 19.57 -6.09 12.74
CA ARG A 119 20.94 -5.89 12.26
C ARG A 119 21.85 -7.09 12.49
N ALA A 120 21.63 -7.84 13.57
CA ALA A 120 22.43 -9.02 13.89
C ALA A 120 22.22 -10.18 12.90
N ASP A 121 21.10 -10.17 12.18
CA ASP A 121 20.75 -11.17 11.20
C ASP A 121 21.12 -10.72 9.76
N PRO A 122 22.17 -11.29 9.14
CA PRO A 122 22.58 -10.92 7.77
C PRO A 122 21.59 -11.35 6.68
N GLU A 123 20.66 -12.26 7.01
CA GLU A 123 19.59 -12.76 6.15
C GLU A 123 18.22 -12.17 6.52
N ALA A 124 18.18 -11.20 7.44
CA ALA A 124 16.95 -10.55 7.82
C ALA A 124 16.26 -9.94 6.61
N ARG A 125 14.94 -9.85 6.65
CA ARG A 125 14.12 -9.30 5.58
C ARG A 125 13.21 -8.24 6.18
N VAL A 126 12.89 -7.21 5.40
CA VAL A 126 11.99 -6.14 5.83
C VAL A 126 10.80 -6.06 4.88
N VAL A 127 9.61 -5.97 5.45
CA VAL A 127 8.42 -5.50 4.73
C VAL A 127 8.10 -4.11 5.23
N VAL A 128 7.98 -3.15 4.31
CA VAL A 128 7.49 -1.80 4.62
C VAL A 128 6.03 -1.73 4.20
N ASN A 129 5.14 -1.56 5.16
CA ASN A 129 3.70 -1.53 4.91
C ASN A 129 3.12 -0.12 4.94
N PHE A 130 2.51 0.27 3.83
CA PHE A 130 1.81 1.54 3.59
C PHE A 130 0.30 1.30 3.64
N HIS A 131 -0.36 1.86 4.66
CA HIS A 131 -1.76 1.60 4.94
C HIS A 131 -2.73 2.42 4.04
N GLY A 132 -4.02 2.05 4.02
CA GLY A 132 -5.06 2.80 3.31
C GLY A 132 -5.43 4.13 3.96
N ASN A 133 -6.48 4.79 3.45
CA ASN A 133 -7.02 5.99 4.10
C ASN A 133 -7.72 5.66 5.44
N ALA A 134 -8.08 6.71 6.18
CA ALA A 134 -8.67 6.67 7.51
C ALA A 134 -7.83 5.99 8.60
N GLY A 135 -8.24 6.22 9.85
CA GLY A 135 -7.73 5.52 11.01
C GLY A 135 -6.29 5.84 11.42
N HIS A 136 -5.71 4.93 12.19
CA HIS A 136 -4.31 4.89 12.59
C HIS A 136 -3.68 3.53 12.24
N LEU A 137 -2.37 3.37 12.34
CA LEU A 137 -1.63 2.19 11.85
C LEU A 137 -2.16 0.87 12.44
N ALA A 138 -2.65 0.87 13.68
CA ALA A 138 -3.20 -0.32 14.33
C ALA A 138 -4.74 -0.49 14.20
N GLN A 139 -5.42 0.31 13.38
CA GLN A 139 -6.89 0.29 13.31
C GLN A 139 -7.44 -0.81 12.40
N GLY A 140 -8.55 -1.43 12.82
CA GLY A 140 -9.28 -2.42 12.01
C GLY A 140 -8.48 -3.72 11.82
N TRP A 141 -8.32 -4.13 10.56
CA TRP A 141 -7.66 -5.40 10.21
C TRP A 141 -6.14 -5.30 10.12
N ARG A 142 -5.56 -4.10 10.24
CA ARG A 142 -4.11 -3.85 10.09
C ARG A 142 -3.26 -4.70 11.05
N PRO A 143 -3.59 -4.85 12.35
CA PRO A 143 -2.85 -5.76 13.24
C PRO A 143 -2.84 -7.23 12.77
N SER A 144 -3.93 -7.69 12.14
CA SER A 144 -3.97 -9.05 11.58
C SER A 144 -3.02 -9.22 10.41
N THR A 145 -2.90 -8.19 9.56
CA THR A 145 -1.89 -8.15 8.49
C THR A 145 -0.49 -8.26 9.06
N TYR A 146 -0.21 -7.48 10.10
CA TYR A 146 1.11 -7.43 10.72
C TYR A 146 1.51 -8.76 11.35
N ARG A 147 0.57 -9.42 12.05
CA ARG A 147 0.79 -10.78 12.57
C ARG A 147 1.04 -11.80 11.46
N SER A 148 0.29 -11.73 10.37
CA SER A 148 0.47 -12.61 9.21
C SER A 148 1.87 -12.46 8.60
N ILE A 149 2.40 -11.24 8.52
CA ILE A 149 3.76 -10.95 8.04
C ILE A 149 4.81 -11.42 9.05
N SER A 150 4.59 -11.18 10.35
CA SER A 150 5.52 -11.63 11.41
C SER A 150 5.64 -13.15 11.49
N GLY A 151 4.68 -13.90 10.93
CA GLY A 151 4.75 -15.35 10.79
C GLY A 151 5.68 -15.83 9.67
N ILE A 152 6.18 -14.93 8.81
CA ILE A 152 7.18 -15.26 7.79
C ILE A 152 8.56 -15.23 8.47
N PRO A 153 9.35 -16.32 8.39
CA PRO A 153 10.65 -16.40 9.05
C PRO A 153 11.55 -15.21 8.73
N ARG A 154 12.25 -14.68 9.74
CA ARG A 154 13.25 -13.59 9.62
C ARG A 154 12.71 -12.31 8.96
N THR A 155 11.39 -12.15 8.87
CA THR A 155 10.75 -11.05 8.14
C THR A 155 10.19 -10.02 9.10
N HIS A 156 10.99 -8.99 9.34
CA HIS A 156 10.61 -7.82 10.10
C HIS A 156 9.59 -6.98 9.33
N LEU A 157 8.71 -6.30 10.05
CA LEU A 157 7.75 -5.37 9.48
C LEU A 157 7.99 -3.98 10.06
N ILE A 158 8.04 -2.98 9.19
CA ILE A 158 8.01 -1.56 9.55
C ILE A 158 6.76 -0.93 8.94
N THR A 159 5.99 -0.22 9.76
CA THR A 159 4.80 0.50 9.31
C THR A 159 4.64 1.77 10.14
N CYS A 160 4.20 2.85 9.51
CA CYS A 160 4.03 4.14 10.14
C CYS A 160 2.68 4.73 9.78
N ASP A 161 2.13 5.54 10.68
CA ASP A 161 1.05 6.45 10.34
C ASP A 161 1.60 7.57 9.45
N TYR A 162 0.91 7.88 8.36
CA TYR A 162 1.22 9.08 7.57
C TYR A 162 1.08 10.35 8.40
N ARG A 163 1.73 11.45 7.97
CA ARG A 163 1.54 12.76 8.61
C ARG A 163 0.05 13.09 8.79
N GLY A 164 -0.33 13.49 10.00
CA GLY A 164 -1.69 13.82 10.38
C GLY A 164 -2.62 12.64 10.66
N PHE A 165 -2.19 11.39 10.45
CA PHE A 165 -2.90 10.18 10.87
C PHE A 165 -2.44 9.77 12.27
N GLY A 166 -3.33 9.13 13.02
CA GLY A 166 -3.01 8.59 14.34
C GLY A 166 -2.30 9.60 15.25
N LEU A 167 -1.08 9.26 15.65
CA LEU A 167 -0.21 10.10 16.48
C LEU A 167 0.81 10.93 15.67
N SER A 168 0.94 10.71 14.36
CA SER A 168 1.88 11.43 13.51
C SER A 168 1.51 12.91 13.40
N THR A 169 2.53 13.77 13.37
CA THR A 169 2.34 15.22 13.34
C THR A 169 1.83 15.71 12.00
N LEU A 170 1.40 16.97 11.97
CA LEU A 170 0.94 17.66 10.77
C LEU A 170 1.28 19.15 10.87
N ASN A 171 2.57 19.40 10.99
CA ASN A 171 3.13 20.71 11.29
C ASN A 171 3.30 21.55 10.02
N ASN A 172 3.52 20.92 8.87
CA ASN A 172 3.77 21.59 7.61
C ASN A 172 2.49 22.13 7.00
N LYS A 173 2.57 23.33 6.42
CA LYS A 173 1.49 23.88 5.59
C LYS A 173 1.19 22.90 4.44
N PRO A 174 -0.09 22.67 4.09
CA PRO A 174 -1.28 23.40 4.50
C PRO A 174 -1.98 22.88 5.77
N HIS A 175 -1.28 22.16 6.66
CA HIS A 175 -1.82 21.54 7.88
C HIS A 175 -2.94 20.53 7.61
N ILE A 176 -2.82 19.85 6.48
CA ILE A 176 -3.70 18.79 6.01
C ILE A 176 -2.85 17.81 5.18
N PRO A 177 -3.07 16.49 5.26
CA PRO A 177 -2.30 15.55 4.45
C PRO A 177 -2.46 15.88 2.96
N THR A 178 -1.41 15.62 2.19
CA THR A 178 -1.35 15.90 0.75
C THR A 178 -0.64 14.77 0.04
N GLU A 179 -0.81 14.69 -1.29
CA GLU A 179 -0.10 13.69 -2.09
C GLU A 179 1.41 13.82 -1.95
N THR A 180 1.96 15.03 -2.14
CA THR A 180 3.40 15.28 -1.94
C THR A 180 3.86 14.88 -0.55
N GLY A 181 3.11 15.23 0.50
CA GLY A 181 3.49 14.94 1.88
C GLY A 181 3.55 13.44 2.18
N LEU A 182 2.53 12.68 1.77
CA LEU A 182 2.54 11.22 1.97
C LEU A 182 3.66 10.52 1.19
N ILE A 183 4.04 11.04 0.02
CA ILE A 183 5.19 10.51 -0.71
C ILE A 183 6.50 10.86 0.00
N THR A 184 6.65 12.07 0.54
CA THR A 184 7.80 12.46 1.38
C THR A 184 7.90 11.58 2.63
N ASP A 185 6.78 11.25 3.27
CA ASP A 185 6.75 10.31 4.41
C ASP A 185 7.33 8.95 4.00
N ALA A 186 6.82 8.36 2.91
CA ALA A 186 7.24 7.04 2.45
C ALA A 186 8.71 7.00 2.02
N VAL A 187 9.18 8.03 1.32
CA VAL A 187 10.57 8.16 0.93
C VAL A 187 11.49 8.31 2.15
N SER A 188 11.06 9.03 3.18
CA SER A 188 11.83 9.17 4.43
C SER A 188 11.94 7.85 5.18
N ILE A 189 10.86 7.07 5.24
CA ILE A 189 10.88 5.72 5.84
C ILE A 189 11.87 4.81 5.12
N LEU A 190 11.83 4.76 3.80
CA LEU A 190 12.72 3.92 3.01
C LEU A 190 14.18 4.39 3.09
N SER A 191 14.42 5.69 3.05
CA SER A 191 15.76 6.25 3.22
C SER A 191 16.32 5.90 4.59
N TYR A 192 15.52 6.01 5.66
CA TYR A 192 15.94 5.64 7.01
C TYR A 192 16.35 4.16 7.11
N ILE A 193 15.58 3.27 6.50
CA ILE A 193 15.89 1.83 6.45
C ILE A 193 17.21 1.57 5.71
N GLU A 194 17.42 2.22 4.57
CA GLU A 194 18.63 2.02 3.76
C GLU A 194 19.87 2.68 4.36
N SER A 195 19.78 3.94 4.82
CA SER A 195 20.94 4.71 5.25
C SER A 195 21.25 4.57 6.74
N GLU A 196 20.23 4.59 7.60
CA GLU A 196 20.43 4.58 9.05
C GLU A 196 20.47 3.17 9.63
N LEU A 197 19.57 2.31 9.17
CA LEU A 197 19.54 0.90 9.59
C LEU A 197 20.48 0.01 8.78
N ASN A 198 21.03 0.53 7.66
CA ASN A 198 21.91 -0.20 6.74
C ASN A 198 21.27 -1.49 6.20
N HIS A 199 19.95 -1.49 6.01
CA HIS A 199 19.23 -2.65 5.50
C HIS A 199 19.03 -2.52 3.98
N PRO A 200 19.52 -3.47 3.16
CA PRO A 200 19.53 -3.32 1.71
C PRO A 200 18.13 -3.51 1.11
N SER A 201 17.82 -2.71 0.10
CA SER A 201 16.55 -2.76 -0.59
C SER A 201 16.25 -4.07 -1.33
N THR A 202 17.29 -4.80 -1.73
CA THR A 202 17.17 -6.16 -2.28
C THR A 202 16.64 -7.18 -1.27
N ARG A 203 16.60 -6.83 0.03
CA ARG A 203 15.92 -7.58 1.10
C ARG A 203 14.73 -6.80 1.69
N THR A 204 14.17 -5.86 0.93
CA THR A 204 13.02 -5.05 1.32
C THR A 204 11.87 -5.24 0.34
N VAL A 205 10.70 -5.61 0.86
CA VAL A 205 9.43 -5.63 0.12
C VAL A 205 8.60 -4.41 0.47
N LEU A 206 8.05 -3.74 -0.53
CA LEU A 206 7.08 -2.68 -0.35
C LEU A 206 5.66 -3.24 -0.47
N LEU A 207 4.85 -3.06 0.55
CA LEU A 207 3.45 -3.49 0.59
C LEU A 207 2.54 -2.27 0.75
N GLY A 208 1.61 -2.06 -0.18
CA GLY A 208 0.60 -1.01 -0.08
C GLY A 208 -0.81 -1.56 -0.19
N GLN A 209 -1.76 -1.01 0.56
CA GLN A 209 -3.19 -1.28 0.41
C GLN A 209 -3.98 -0.01 0.10
N SER A 210 -4.91 -0.08 -0.86
CA SER A 210 -5.83 1.03 -1.17
C SER A 210 -5.04 2.30 -1.50
N LEU A 211 -5.24 3.42 -0.79
CA LEU A 211 -4.39 4.63 -0.89
C LEU A 211 -2.89 4.32 -0.84
N GLY A 212 -2.47 3.41 0.05
CA GLY A 212 -1.09 2.99 0.21
C GLY A 212 -0.48 2.41 -1.06
N THR A 213 -1.29 1.88 -2.00
CA THR A 213 -0.76 1.40 -3.29
C THR A 213 -0.18 2.51 -4.16
N ALA A 214 -0.80 3.69 -4.13
CA ALA A 214 -0.35 4.86 -4.87
C ALA A 214 0.91 5.47 -4.22
N VAL A 215 0.98 5.44 -2.88
CA VAL A 215 2.16 5.81 -2.10
C VAL A 215 3.33 4.89 -2.41
N THR A 216 3.12 3.57 -2.34
CA THR A 216 4.13 2.55 -2.67
C THR A 216 4.66 2.71 -4.09
N SER A 217 3.78 2.98 -5.06
CA SER A 217 4.18 3.15 -6.46
C SER A 217 5.03 4.40 -6.67
N ALA A 218 4.70 5.50 -5.98
CA ALA A 218 5.48 6.73 -6.02
C ALA A 218 6.83 6.58 -5.33
N SER A 219 6.89 5.94 -4.16
CA SER A 219 8.15 5.72 -3.46
C SER A 219 9.07 4.76 -4.23
N ALA A 220 8.54 3.70 -4.83
CA ALA A 220 9.32 2.81 -5.70
C ALA A 220 9.92 3.55 -6.90
N LEU A 221 9.12 4.42 -7.55
CA LEU A 221 9.61 5.27 -8.64
C LEU A 221 10.67 6.26 -8.16
N TYR A 222 10.49 6.89 -6.99
CA TYR A 222 11.46 7.82 -6.43
C TYR A 222 12.84 7.19 -6.25
N PHE A 223 12.92 5.94 -5.77
CA PHE A 223 14.20 5.25 -5.61
C PHE A 223 14.80 4.79 -6.94
N ALA A 224 13.99 4.62 -8.00
CA ALA A 224 14.48 4.35 -9.34
C ALA A 224 14.96 5.63 -10.06
N ASP A 225 14.24 6.73 -9.90
CA ASP A 225 14.52 8.04 -10.48
C ASP A 225 13.82 9.16 -9.66
N PRO A 226 14.54 9.82 -8.73
CA PRO A 226 14.01 10.94 -7.96
C PRO A 226 13.60 12.15 -8.82
N SER A 227 14.03 12.21 -10.08
CA SER A 227 13.76 13.32 -11.01
C SER A 227 12.59 13.06 -11.95
N SER A 228 11.92 11.91 -11.83
CA SER A 228 10.83 11.53 -12.72
C SER A 228 9.70 12.56 -12.75
N ALA A 229 9.20 12.86 -13.96
CA ALA A 229 8.11 13.80 -14.16
C ALA A 229 6.76 13.33 -13.57
N ASP A 230 6.63 12.04 -13.23
CA ASP A 230 5.43 11.48 -12.58
C ASP A 230 5.45 11.64 -11.04
N LEU A 231 6.51 12.24 -10.49
CA LEU A 231 6.62 12.62 -9.09
C LEU A 231 6.30 14.11 -8.89
N PRO A 232 5.74 14.49 -7.74
CA PRO A 232 5.52 15.90 -7.42
C PRO A 232 6.81 16.72 -7.46
N SER A 233 6.81 17.81 -8.24
CA SER A 233 7.98 18.68 -8.43
C SER A 233 8.38 19.49 -7.19
N ASN A 234 7.47 19.66 -6.22
CA ASN A 234 7.68 20.42 -4.99
C ASN A 234 8.07 19.55 -3.78
N MET A 235 8.45 18.29 -4.01
CA MET A 235 8.80 17.35 -2.95
C MET A 235 10.10 17.76 -2.24
N LYS A 236 10.14 17.56 -0.92
CA LYS A 236 11.39 17.62 -0.16
C LYS A 236 12.12 16.29 -0.32
N HIS A 237 13.34 16.36 -0.81
CA HIS A 237 14.18 15.19 -1.06
C HIS A 237 14.94 14.78 0.19
N VAL A 238 15.08 13.47 0.39
CA VAL A 238 16.01 12.90 1.37
C VAL A 238 17.46 13.21 0.98
N SER A 239 18.33 13.25 1.99
CA SER A 239 19.77 13.46 1.82
C SER A 239 20.55 12.35 2.54
N PRO A 240 21.44 11.61 1.86
CA PRO A 240 21.74 11.72 0.42
C PRO A 240 20.57 11.25 -0.46
N LEU A 241 20.54 11.73 -1.71
CA LEU A 241 19.61 11.19 -2.71
C LEU A 241 19.93 9.69 -2.95
N PRO A 242 18.90 8.85 -3.19
CA PRO A 242 19.13 7.47 -3.58
C PRO A 242 20.03 7.42 -4.82
N LYS A 243 21.12 6.65 -4.75
CA LYS A 243 21.91 6.29 -5.94
C LYS A 243 21.16 5.22 -6.71
N SER A 244 21.49 5.03 -8.00
CA SER A 244 20.95 3.98 -8.87
C SER A 244 20.67 2.69 -8.08
N HIS A 245 19.39 2.38 -7.91
CA HIS A 245 18.92 1.42 -6.91
C HIS A 245 18.81 0.03 -7.51
N ALA A 246 19.29 -1.00 -6.80
CA ALA A 246 19.33 -2.40 -7.26
C ALA A 246 17.95 -3.10 -7.35
N GLY A 247 16.86 -2.33 -7.27
CA GLY A 247 15.49 -2.80 -7.15
C GLY A 247 15.13 -3.25 -5.74
N PHE A 248 13.83 -3.18 -5.42
CA PHE A 248 13.29 -3.80 -4.20
C PHE A 248 13.10 -5.30 -4.43
N ALA A 249 13.10 -6.10 -3.35
CA ALA A 249 12.78 -7.53 -3.43
C ALA A 249 11.38 -7.77 -4.05
N GLY A 250 10.45 -6.85 -3.78
CA GLY A 250 9.12 -6.87 -4.37
C GLY A 250 8.31 -5.61 -4.10
N ILE A 251 7.35 -5.38 -4.98
CA ILE A 251 6.35 -4.32 -4.86
C ILE A 251 4.99 -4.99 -4.93
N ILE A 252 4.24 -4.97 -3.83
CA ILE A 252 2.95 -5.65 -3.68
C ILE A 252 1.88 -4.59 -3.44
N LEU A 253 0.90 -4.54 -4.35
CA LEU A 253 -0.19 -3.59 -4.32
C LEU A 253 -1.51 -4.34 -4.12
N VAL A 254 -2.17 -4.11 -2.99
CA VAL A 254 -3.43 -4.76 -2.62
C VAL A 254 -4.60 -3.78 -2.79
N ALA A 255 -5.62 -4.19 -3.54
CA ALA A 255 -6.72 -3.32 -3.98
C ALA A 255 -6.25 -2.01 -4.66
N PRO A 256 -5.33 -2.06 -5.64
CA PRO A 256 -4.84 -0.85 -6.30
C PRO A 256 -5.87 -0.24 -7.26
N PHE A 257 -5.69 1.05 -7.53
CA PHE A 257 -6.46 1.83 -8.49
C PHE A 257 -5.51 2.59 -9.44
N ARG A 258 -6.02 3.01 -10.62
CA ARG A 258 -5.20 3.69 -11.63
C ARG A 258 -4.81 5.12 -11.24
N ASP A 259 -5.81 5.86 -10.78
CA ASP A 259 -5.74 7.26 -10.33
C ASP A 259 -7.04 7.59 -9.59
N LEU A 260 -7.03 8.66 -8.78
CA LEU A 260 -8.18 9.01 -7.95
C LEU A 260 -9.40 9.39 -8.80
N ALA A 261 -9.21 10.09 -9.92
CA ALA A 261 -10.30 10.52 -10.79
C ALA A 261 -11.10 9.32 -11.32
N THR A 262 -10.41 8.34 -11.88
CA THR A 262 -10.97 7.07 -12.33
C THR A 262 -11.63 6.31 -11.18
N LEU A 263 -10.99 6.26 -10.01
CA LEU A 263 -11.51 5.52 -8.86
C LEU A 263 -12.90 6.07 -8.47
N LEU A 264 -13.04 7.39 -8.37
CA LEU A 264 -14.27 8.05 -7.92
C LEU A 264 -15.50 7.78 -8.81
N GLU A 265 -15.31 7.41 -10.08
CA GLU A 265 -16.41 7.00 -10.98
C GLU A 265 -17.10 5.69 -10.56
N THR A 266 -16.38 4.85 -9.80
CA THR A 266 -16.83 3.51 -9.39
C THR A 266 -16.87 3.31 -7.88
N TYR A 267 -16.15 4.15 -7.12
CA TYR A 267 -15.95 4.03 -5.69
C TYR A 267 -17.26 4.16 -4.89
N LYS A 268 -17.33 3.38 -3.81
CA LYS A 268 -18.42 3.40 -2.85
C LYS A 268 -17.85 3.54 -1.44
N ILE A 269 -18.30 4.54 -0.71
CA ILE A 269 -17.91 4.73 0.69
C ILE A 269 -18.52 3.57 1.50
N GLY A 270 -17.65 2.75 2.10
CA GLY A 270 -18.03 1.57 2.89
C GLY A 270 -18.92 0.59 2.12
N GLY A 271 -18.73 0.49 0.81
CA GLY A 271 -19.51 -0.37 -0.08
C GLY A 271 -20.93 0.09 -0.41
N LEU A 272 -21.42 1.14 0.24
CA LEU A 272 -22.85 1.51 0.21
C LEU A 272 -23.13 2.77 -0.59
N VAL A 273 -22.36 3.83 -0.38
CA VAL A 273 -22.68 5.17 -0.91
C VAL A 273 -21.76 5.49 -2.10
N PRO A 274 -22.25 5.43 -3.35
CA PRO A 274 -21.44 5.79 -4.50
C PRO A 274 -21.21 7.30 -4.58
N ILE A 275 -19.98 7.72 -4.89
CA ILE A 275 -19.65 9.16 -4.96
C ILE A 275 -20.11 9.76 -6.29
N LEU A 276 -19.47 9.40 -7.42
CA LEU A 276 -19.80 9.99 -8.73
C LEU A 276 -20.75 9.14 -9.57
N ARG A 277 -21.06 7.89 -9.18
CA ARG A 277 -21.95 7.01 -9.95
C ARG A 277 -23.32 7.62 -10.29
N PRO A 278 -24.00 8.37 -9.39
CA PRO A 278 -25.27 9.00 -9.73
C PRO A 278 -25.15 10.10 -10.80
N LEU A 279 -23.94 10.60 -11.09
CA LEU A 279 -23.69 11.58 -12.16
C LEU A 279 -23.45 10.96 -13.54
N ARG A 280 -23.58 9.65 -13.73
CA ARG A 280 -23.38 9.00 -15.05
C ARG A 280 -24.25 9.54 -16.18
N GLY A 281 -25.40 10.16 -15.87
CA GLY A 281 -26.24 10.84 -16.86
C GLY A 281 -25.89 12.31 -17.10
N TYR A 282 -24.88 12.84 -16.40
CA TYR A 282 -24.56 14.25 -16.30
C TYR A 282 -23.06 14.52 -16.55
N ASP A 283 -22.55 14.09 -17.70
CA ASP A 283 -21.12 14.13 -18.05
C ASP A 283 -20.45 15.48 -17.84
N ARG A 284 -21.16 16.60 -18.09
CA ARG A 284 -20.61 17.94 -17.89
C ARG A 284 -20.30 18.23 -16.41
N ILE A 285 -21.21 17.83 -15.52
CA ILE A 285 -21.03 18.01 -14.07
C ILE A 285 -19.94 17.07 -13.57
N ALA A 286 -19.94 15.81 -14.01
CA ALA A 286 -18.90 14.85 -13.67
C ALA A 286 -17.50 15.35 -14.08
N LYS A 287 -17.34 15.79 -15.34
CA LYS A 287 -16.07 16.36 -15.84
C LYS A 287 -15.65 17.62 -15.08
N PHE A 288 -16.61 18.49 -14.72
CA PHE A 288 -16.33 19.66 -13.91
C PHE A 288 -15.83 19.29 -12.52
N LEU A 289 -16.45 18.32 -11.83
CA LEU A 289 -15.98 17.89 -10.51
C LEU A 289 -14.61 17.20 -10.59
N LEU A 290 -14.40 16.33 -11.58
CA LEU A 290 -13.13 15.66 -11.80
C LEU A 290 -11.99 16.65 -12.08
N SER A 291 -12.25 17.76 -12.79
CA SER A 291 -11.23 18.79 -13.05
C SER A 291 -10.89 19.64 -11.82
N ARG A 292 -11.62 19.49 -10.71
CA ARG A 292 -11.31 20.14 -9.42
C ARG A 292 -10.54 19.26 -8.46
N ILE A 293 -10.24 18.01 -8.81
CA ILE A 293 -9.43 17.11 -7.98
C ILE A 293 -8.02 17.71 -7.84
N VAL A 294 -7.53 17.80 -6.61
CA VAL A 294 -6.21 18.39 -6.30
C VAL A 294 -5.13 17.32 -6.14
N ASP A 295 -5.41 16.28 -5.37
CA ASP A 295 -4.48 15.17 -5.15
C ASP A 295 -4.92 14.03 -6.09
N HIS A 296 -4.09 13.70 -7.09
CA HIS A 296 -4.49 12.88 -8.23
C HIS A 296 -4.13 11.40 -8.07
N TRP A 297 -3.04 11.12 -7.35
CA TRP A 297 -2.52 9.77 -7.14
C TRP A 297 -2.34 8.94 -8.43
N PRO A 298 -1.52 9.40 -9.42
CA PRO A 298 -1.35 8.75 -10.72
C PRO A 298 -0.51 7.47 -10.64
N THR A 299 -1.09 6.40 -10.09
CA THR A 299 -0.46 5.09 -9.90
C THR A 299 -0.02 4.45 -11.22
N LEU A 300 -0.88 4.47 -12.25
CA LEU A 300 -0.55 3.87 -13.54
C LEU A 300 0.66 4.54 -14.24
N PRO A 301 0.70 5.88 -14.43
CA PRO A 301 1.88 6.54 -14.99
C PRO A 301 3.16 6.19 -14.23
N ARG A 302 3.13 6.24 -12.89
CA ARG A 302 4.28 5.94 -12.04
C ARG A 302 4.82 4.52 -12.24
N LEU A 303 3.94 3.53 -12.28
CA LEU A 303 4.33 2.15 -12.51
C LEU A 303 4.86 1.91 -13.93
N ARG A 304 4.31 2.59 -14.95
CA ARG A 304 4.84 2.51 -16.32
C ARG A 304 6.26 3.09 -16.40
N SER A 305 6.47 4.26 -15.82
CA SER A 305 7.79 4.91 -15.76
C SER A 305 8.78 4.04 -15.01
N LEU A 306 8.39 3.43 -13.88
CA LEU A 306 9.21 2.45 -13.17
C LEU A 306 9.59 1.24 -14.05
N LEU A 307 8.63 0.64 -14.76
CA LEU A 307 8.90 -0.49 -15.65
C LEU A 307 9.84 -0.11 -16.80
N GLN A 308 9.68 1.07 -17.39
CA GLN A 308 10.55 1.56 -18.46
C GLN A 308 11.98 1.83 -17.97
N LEU A 309 12.12 2.48 -16.81
CA LEU A 309 13.43 2.74 -16.19
C LEU A 309 14.15 1.44 -15.84
N THR A 310 13.45 0.48 -15.24
CA THR A 310 14.02 -0.83 -14.87
C THR A 310 14.38 -1.67 -16.09
N ALA A 311 13.65 -1.54 -17.21
CA ALA A 311 14.05 -2.15 -18.48
C ALA A 311 15.38 -1.56 -18.97
N ALA A 312 15.47 -0.23 -19.03
CA ALA A 312 16.64 0.49 -19.54
C ALA A 312 17.89 0.22 -18.70
N SER A 313 17.75 0.16 -17.37
CA SER A 313 18.86 -0.11 -16.45
C SER A 313 19.11 -1.61 -16.20
N LYS A 314 18.29 -2.50 -16.77
CA LYS A 314 18.30 -3.95 -16.48
C LYS A 314 18.19 -4.25 -14.99
N THR A 315 17.44 -3.42 -14.27
CA THR A 315 17.18 -3.59 -12.84
C THR A 315 16.03 -4.58 -12.65
N PRO A 316 16.20 -5.65 -11.85
CA PRO A 316 15.11 -6.57 -11.56
C PRO A 316 13.92 -5.87 -10.92
N VAL A 317 12.71 -6.29 -11.26
CA VAL A 317 11.47 -5.75 -10.69
C VAL A 317 10.43 -6.83 -10.56
N ARG A 318 9.82 -6.96 -9.38
CA ARG A 318 8.70 -7.86 -9.14
C ARG A 318 7.50 -7.09 -8.64
N LEU A 319 6.53 -6.87 -9.52
CA LEU A 319 5.27 -6.18 -9.23
C LEU A 319 4.14 -7.19 -9.08
N THR A 320 3.46 -7.20 -7.94
CA THR A 320 2.29 -8.04 -7.68
C THR A 320 1.08 -7.17 -7.41
N LEU A 321 0.03 -7.34 -8.20
CA LEU A 321 -1.28 -6.74 -7.98
C LEU A 321 -2.22 -7.81 -7.41
N LEU A 322 -2.81 -7.55 -6.25
CA LEU A 322 -3.72 -8.48 -5.60
C LEU A 322 -5.05 -7.80 -5.27
N HIS A 323 -6.17 -8.45 -5.54
CA HIS A 323 -7.48 -7.87 -5.25
C HIS A 323 -8.52 -8.94 -4.89
N ALA A 324 -9.34 -8.68 -3.87
CA ALA A 324 -10.51 -9.50 -3.60
C ALA A 324 -11.67 -9.18 -4.56
N ARG A 325 -12.24 -10.22 -5.18
CA ARG A 325 -13.40 -10.08 -6.06
C ARG A 325 -14.64 -9.56 -5.35
N ASN A 326 -14.77 -9.84 -4.05
CA ASN A 326 -15.86 -9.34 -3.21
C ASN A 326 -15.51 -8.05 -2.48
N ASP A 327 -14.47 -7.32 -2.91
CA ASP A 327 -14.20 -5.96 -2.46
C ASP A 327 -15.43 -5.09 -2.78
N GLN A 328 -15.97 -4.47 -1.73
CA GLN A 328 -17.20 -3.68 -1.80
C GLN A 328 -16.88 -2.21 -2.07
N ASP A 329 -15.68 -1.76 -1.71
CA ASP A 329 -15.24 -0.37 -1.73
C ASP A 329 -14.61 -0.03 -3.09
N ILE A 330 -13.64 -0.84 -3.51
CA ILE A 330 -12.94 -0.72 -4.81
C ILE A 330 -13.28 -1.94 -5.67
N ASP A 331 -13.78 -1.73 -6.88
CA ASP A 331 -14.08 -2.84 -7.78
C ASP A 331 -12.78 -3.48 -8.28
N PHE A 332 -12.66 -4.81 -8.20
CA PHE A 332 -11.48 -5.56 -8.63
C PHE A 332 -11.05 -5.28 -10.08
N ARG A 333 -11.98 -4.82 -10.92
CA ARG A 333 -11.69 -4.38 -12.29
C ARG A 333 -10.72 -3.20 -12.36
N GLN A 334 -10.57 -2.43 -11.29
CA GLN A 334 -9.54 -1.39 -11.19
C GLN A 334 -8.14 -2.00 -11.31
N SER A 335 -7.90 -3.18 -10.71
CA SER A 335 -6.62 -3.88 -10.84
C SER A 335 -6.44 -4.53 -12.20
N GLU A 336 -7.51 -5.05 -12.82
CA GLU A 336 -7.44 -5.54 -14.20
C GLU A 336 -7.10 -4.39 -15.18
N ALA A 337 -7.74 -3.24 -15.02
CA ALA A 337 -7.52 -2.05 -15.82
C ALA A 337 -6.14 -1.42 -15.57
N LEU A 338 -5.56 -1.59 -14.38
CA LEU A 338 -4.18 -1.22 -14.07
C LEU A 338 -3.18 -2.20 -14.69
N PHE A 339 -3.43 -3.50 -14.61
CA PHE A 339 -2.53 -4.55 -15.10
C PHE A 339 -2.36 -4.53 -16.62
N GLN A 340 -3.45 -4.39 -17.37
CA GLN A 340 -3.43 -4.46 -18.83
C GLN A 340 -2.38 -3.54 -19.50
N PRO A 341 -2.33 -2.22 -19.21
CA PRO A 341 -1.31 -1.34 -19.79
C PRO A 341 0.12 -1.62 -19.28
N LEU A 342 0.28 -2.16 -18.06
CA LEU A 342 1.58 -2.59 -17.55
C LEU A 342 2.08 -3.82 -18.31
N GLN A 343 1.20 -4.80 -18.56
CA GLN A 343 1.48 -5.94 -19.42
C GLN A 343 1.87 -5.50 -20.83
N SER A 344 1.12 -4.58 -21.44
CA SER A 344 1.46 -4.05 -22.76
C SER A 344 2.81 -3.33 -22.78
N THR A 345 3.19 -2.67 -21.69
CA THR A 345 4.49 -2.00 -21.57
C THR A 345 5.63 -3.02 -21.56
N MET A 346 5.50 -4.12 -20.79
CA MET A 346 6.54 -5.17 -20.75
C MET A 346 6.60 -6.00 -22.04
N LEU A 347 5.46 -6.33 -22.66
CA LEU A 347 5.42 -7.09 -23.92
C LEU A 347 6.02 -6.36 -25.12
N ALA A 348 6.29 -5.05 -25.00
CA ALA A 348 7.01 -4.30 -26.01
C ALA A 348 8.52 -4.63 -26.04
N GLU A 349 9.02 -5.34 -25.03
CA GLU A 349 10.41 -5.72 -24.89
C GLU A 349 10.69 -7.12 -25.48
N GLU A 350 11.93 -7.33 -25.94
CA GLU A 350 12.33 -8.60 -26.53
C GLU A 350 12.40 -9.72 -25.47
N GLY A 351 11.85 -10.90 -25.80
CA GLY A 351 11.89 -12.07 -24.93
C GLY A 351 10.88 -12.06 -23.77
N VAL A 352 9.97 -11.08 -23.70
CA VAL A 352 8.91 -11.07 -22.69
C VAL A 352 7.73 -11.91 -23.13
N SER A 353 7.16 -12.69 -22.20
CA SER A 353 5.99 -13.54 -22.44
C SER A 353 4.89 -13.28 -21.41
N ALA A 354 3.64 -13.58 -21.77
CA ALA A 354 2.49 -13.46 -20.87
C ALA A 354 1.71 -14.78 -20.80
N ARG A 355 1.21 -15.09 -19.59
CA ARG A 355 0.31 -16.21 -19.34
C ARG A 355 -0.92 -15.75 -18.56
N GLU A 356 -2.06 -16.36 -18.89
CA GLU A 356 -3.31 -16.18 -18.15
C GLU A 356 -3.82 -17.56 -17.71
N GLU A 357 -4.09 -17.69 -16.42
CA GLU A 357 -4.66 -18.86 -15.81
C GLU A 357 -5.99 -18.52 -15.17
N ARG A 358 -7.00 -19.33 -15.48
CA ARG A 358 -8.27 -19.31 -14.76
C ARG A 358 -8.24 -20.34 -13.65
N ARG A 359 -7.99 -19.89 -12.42
CA ARG A 359 -7.94 -20.77 -11.25
C ARG A 359 -9.35 -20.97 -10.70
N SER A 360 -9.74 -22.22 -10.49
CA SER A 360 -11.04 -22.62 -9.93
C SER A 360 -10.81 -23.72 -8.90
N ILE A 361 -11.47 -23.63 -7.75
CA ILE A 361 -11.50 -24.69 -6.74
C ILE A 361 -12.23 -25.96 -7.25
N HIS A 362 -12.99 -25.85 -8.34
CA HIS A 362 -13.78 -26.95 -8.91
C HIS A 362 -13.17 -27.51 -10.22
N GLY A 363 -11.87 -27.35 -10.42
CA GLY A 363 -11.17 -27.80 -11.63
C GLY A 363 -11.44 -26.93 -12.87
N ALA A 364 -10.72 -27.24 -13.95
CA ALA A 364 -10.69 -26.46 -15.20
C ALA A 364 -12.04 -26.43 -15.95
N GLU A 365 -12.92 -27.42 -15.72
CA GLU A 365 -14.17 -27.57 -16.50
C GLU A 365 -15.30 -26.62 -16.07
N ARG A 366 -15.32 -26.14 -14.82
CA ARG A 366 -16.41 -25.29 -14.26
C ARG A 366 -16.08 -23.79 -14.24
N VAL A 367 -15.21 -23.35 -15.14
CA VAL A 367 -14.62 -21.99 -15.21
C VAL A 367 -15.60 -20.88 -15.63
N LYS A 368 -16.82 -21.21 -16.11
CA LYS A 368 -17.71 -20.23 -16.75
C LYS A 368 -18.40 -19.22 -15.81
N ARG A 369 -18.43 -19.42 -14.48
CA ARG A 369 -19.09 -18.48 -13.54
C ARG A 369 -18.37 -18.18 -12.22
N GLY A 370 -17.21 -18.80 -11.95
CA GLY A 370 -16.52 -18.67 -10.66
C GLY A 370 -14.99 -18.70 -10.71
N ALA A 371 -14.38 -18.61 -11.90
CA ALA A 371 -12.93 -18.60 -12.01
C ALA A 371 -12.31 -17.28 -11.55
N PHE A 372 -11.15 -17.40 -10.91
CA PHE A 372 -10.23 -16.32 -10.53
C PHE A 372 -9.22 -16.11 -11.64
N ALA A 373 -8.89 -14.85 -11.91
CA ALA A 373 -7.87 -14.50 -12.89
C ALA A 373 -6.52 -14.44 -12.18
N TYR A 374 -5.61 -15.30 -12.62
CA TYR A 374 -4.19 -15.12 -12.41
C TYR A 374 -3.57 -14.75 -13.76
N LYS A 375 -2.93 -13.59 -13.84
CA LYS A 375 -2.23 -13.15 -15.04
C LYS A 375 -0.79 -12.83 -14.68
N LYS A 376 0.14 -13.16 -15.55
CA LYS A 376 1.56 -12.89 -15.34
C LYS A 376 2.20 -12.51 -16.66
N VAL A 377 3.06 -11.51 -16.62
CA VAL A 377 3.99 -11.15 -17.69
C VAL A 377 5.40 -11.17 -17.10
N GLU A 378 6.35 -11.78 -17.81
CA GLU A 378 7.72 -11.90 -17.36
C GLU A 378 8.72 -11.96 -18.52
N ASP A 379 9.94 -11.48 -18.27
CA ASP A 379 11.07 -11.73 -19.15
C ASP A 379 11.54 -13.20 -19.09
N GLN A 380 12.44 -13.57 -20.00
CA GLN A 380 12.95 -14.95 -20.08
C GLN A 380 13.65 -15.44 -18.81
N ARG A 381 14.19 -14.50 -18.00
CA ARG A 381 14.97 -14.80 -16.79
C ARG A 381 14.11 -14.74 -15.52
N ALA A 382 12.84 -14.37 -15.63
CA ALA A 382 11.95 -14.05 -14.52
C ALA A 382 12.53 -12.97 -13.57
N GLU A 383 13.40 -12.09 -14.08
CA GLU A 383 14.00 -10.98 -13.30
C GLU A 383 13.07 -9.77 -13.28
N ARG A 384 12.31 -9.57 -14.36
CA ARG A 384 11.26 -8.56 -14.46
C ARG A 384 9.91 -9.25 -14.61
N VAL A 385 9.07 -9.12 -13.59
CA VAL A 385 7.78 -9.80 -13.47
C VAL A 385 6.70 -8.79 -13.05
N CYS A 386 5.56 -8.83 -13.73
CA CYS A 386 4.32 -8.21 -13.27
C CYS A 386 3.21 -9.26 -13.24
N GLU A 387 2.54 -9.41 -12.10
CA GLU A 387 1.45 -10.38 -11.93
C GLU A 387 0.20 -9.76 -11.32
N LEU A 388 -0.95 -10.31 -11.68
CA LEU A 388 -2.27 -9.97 -11.15
C LEU A 388 -2.92 -11.23 -10.58
N GLU A 389 -3.32 -11.18 -9.32
CA GLU A 389 -4.08 -12.23 -8.64
C GLU A 389 -5.40 -11.69 -8.08
N ILE A 390 -6.52 -12.10 -8.70
CA ILE A 390 -7.85 -11.79 -8.19
C ILE A 390 -8.33 -12.92 -7.30
N VAL A 391 -8.36 -12.73 -5.98
CA VAL A 391 -8.85 -13.74 -5.03
C VAL A 391 -10.36 -13.66 -4.84
N ARG A 392 -11.00 -14.69 -4.29
CA ARG A 392 -12.48 -14.75 -4.17
C ARG A 392 -13.04 -13.83 -3.09
N TYR A 393 -12.36 -13.82 -1.96
CA TYR A 393 -12.85 -13.32 -0.69
C TYR A 393 -11.80 -12.43 -0.03
N GLY A 394 -12.15 -11.83 1.10
CA GLY A 394 -11.30 -10.96 1.90
C GLY A 394 -11.72 -9.50 1.86
N GLY A 395 -12.65 -9.13 0.98
CA GLY A 395 -13.16 -7.77 0.89
C GLY A 395 -12.03 -6.74 0.70
N HIS A 396 -12.28 -5.50 1.10
CA HIS A 396 -11.31 -4.42 0.95
C HIS A 396 -10.15 -4.51 1.97
N ASN A 397 -10.44 -4.94 3.20
CA ASN A 397 -9.54 -4.76 4.33
C ASN A 397 -8.92 -6.05 4.87
N GLU A 398 -9.64 -7.18 4.87
CA GLU A 398 -9.12 -8.42 5.43
C GLU A 398 -8.08 -9.08 4.51
N VAL A 399 -8.28 -8.96 3.19
CA VAL A 399 -7.47 -9.63 2.17
C VAL A 399 -5.96 -9.36 2.30
N VAL A 400 -5.58 -8.20 2.86
CA VAL A 400 -4.16 -7.83 3.05
C VAL A 400 -3.45 -8.77 4.01
N GLY A 401 -4.15 -9.28 5.03
CA GLY A 401 -3.58 -10.22 6.00
C GLY A 401 -3.67 -11.68 5.58
N TRP A 402 -4.18 -11.97 4.39
CA TRP A 402 -4.40 -13.34 3.94
C TRP A 402 -3.14 -13.96 3.33
N THR A 403 -3.13 -15.29 3.29
CA THR A 403 -1.97 -16.10 2.87
C THR A 403 -1.48 -15.75 1.47
N GLN A 404 -2.32 -15.28 0.56
CA GLN A 404 -1.90 -14.88 -0.79
C GLN A 404 -0.91 -13.70 -0.75
N VAL A 405 -1.08 -12.76 0.19
CA VAL A 405 -0.11 -11.67 0.40
C VAL A 405 1.17 -12.21 1.01
N SER A 406 1.09 -13.09 2.01
CA SER A 406 2.29 -13.73 2.59
C SER A 406 3.06 -14.55 1.56
N LEU A 407 2.37 -15.23 0.63
CA LEU A 407 2.97 -15.95 -0.48
C LEU A 407 3.63 -15.01 -1.48
N ALA A 408 3.01 -13.86 -1.80
CA ALA A 408 3.62 -12.85 -2.66
C ALA A 408 4.91 -12.30 -2.02
N ILE A 409 4.90 -11.99 -0.72
CA ILE A 409 6.08 -11.54 0.04
C ILE A 409 7.19 -12.61 -0.03
N ARG A 410 6.87 -13.88 0.24
CA ARG A 410 7.85 -14.97 0.21
C ARG A 410 8.46 -15.17 -1.19
N ARG A 411 7.63 -15.17 -2.24
CA ARG A 411 8.10 -15.28 -3.63
C ARG A 411 9.03 -14.14 -4.02
N SER A 412 8.82 -12.94 -3.47
CA SER A 412 9.72 -11.80 -3.68
C SER A 412 11.12 -12.07 -3.13
N PHE A 413 11.23 -12.61 -1.91
CA PHE A 413 12.54 -12.95 -1.34
C PHE A 413 13.18 -14.16 -2.03
N GLU A 414 12.43 -15.22 -2.29
CA GLU A 414 12.92 -16.42 -2.98
C GLU A 414 13.46 -16.09 -4.38
N ALA A 415 12.84 -15.14 -5.09
CA ALA A 415 13.32 -14.70 -6.40
C ALA A 415 14.69 -14.00 -6.33
N VAL A 416 14.95 -13.21 -5.28
CA VAL A 416 16.25 -12.56 -5.07
C VAL A 416 17.33 -13.60 -4.75
N GLU A 417 17.00 -14.58 -3.92
CA GLU A 417 17.92 -15.67 -3.55
C GLU A 417 18.28 -16.56 -4.75
N ALA A 418 17.28 -16.93 -5.56
CA ALA A 418 17.51 -17.69 -6.78
C ALA A 418 18.45 -16.95 -7.75
N ARG A 419 18.28 -15.63 -7.89
CA ARG A 419 19.18 -14.79 -8.69
C ARG A 419 20.60 -14.78 -8.14
N ALA A 420 20.75 -14.62 -6.82
CA ALA A 420 22.08 -14.64 -6.19
C ALA A 420 22.80 -15.97 -6.40
N ALA A 421 22.09 -17.10 -6.30
CA ALA A 421 22.64 -18.43 -6.56
C ALA A 421 23.09 -18.62 -8.02
N HIS A 422 22.33 -18.11 -9.00
CA HIS A 422 22.71 -18.20 -10.42
C HIS A 422 23.97 -17.40 -10.76
N VAL A 423 24.22 -16.27 -10.08
CA VAL A 423 25.46 -15.48 -10.27
C VAL A 423 26.68 -16.23 -9.76
N VAL A 424 26.58 -16.93 -8.63
CA VAL A 424 27.70 -17.69 -8.05
C VAL A 424 28.12 -18.86 -8.96
N VAL A 425 27.16 -19.63 -9.48
CA VAL A 425 27.44 -20.77 -10.35
C VAL A 425 28.07 -20.34 -11.69
N GLY A 426 27.78 -19.12 -12.17
CA GLY A 426 28.38 -18.59 -13.41
C GLY A 426 29.84 -18.14 -13.29
N LEU A 427 30.34 -17.94 -12.06
CA LEU A 427 31.74 -17.55 -11.80
C LEU A 427 32.68 -18.74 -11.62
N ASP A 428 32.14 -19.94 -11.37
CA ASP A 428 32.91 -21.19 -11.24
C ASP A 428 33.14 -21.88 -12.60
N VAL A 429 32.76 -21.24 -13.71
CA VAL A 429 32.95 -21.73 -15.09
C VAL A 429 33.86 -20.77 -15.86
N GLU A 430 35.10 -20.59 -15.40
CA GLU A 430 36.23 -20.10 -16.22
C GLU A 430 37.49 -20.94 -15.96
#